data_AF-A0A2G9XFV2-F1
#
_entry.id   AF-A0A2G9XFV2-F1
#
_cell.length_a   1.000
_cell.length_b   1.000
_cell.length_c   1.000
_cell.angle_alpha   90.00
_cell.angle_beta   90.00
_cell.angle_gamma   90.00
#
_symmetry.space_group_name_H-M   'P 1'
#
loop_
_entity.id
_entity.type
_entity.pdbx_description
1 polymer ?
#
loop_
_entity_poly.entity_id
_entity_poly.type
_entity_poly.pdbx_seq_one_letter_code
_entity_poly.pdbx_strand_id
1 'polypeptide(L)' 'MIRGDDSKIIEIVHSVCCGLDIHKESISACLIFFDDQGREHIEVQAFGTLTGDIIMIRYSFITP' A
#
# COMPACT_ATOMS: atom_id res chain seq x y z
N MET A 1 -9.83 -38.25 11.66
CA MET A 1 -8.58 -37.52 11.38
C MET A 1 -8.91 -36.34 10.49
N ILE A 2 -9.33 -35.21 11.08
CA ILE A 2 -9.26 -33.91 10.42
C ILE A 2 -8.22 -33.16 11.25
N ARG A 3 -7.09 -32.80 10.63
CA ARG A 3 -6.06 -31.99 11.28
C ARG A 3 -6.67 -30.61 11.53
N GLY A 4 -6.68 -30.16 12.78
CA GLY A 4 -7.41 -28.97 13.23
C GLY A 4 -6.78 -27.63 12.83
N ASP A 5 -6.16 -27.53 11.64
CA ASP A 5 -5.33 -26.38 11.26
C ASP A 5 -5.54 -25.89 9.81
N ASP A 6 -6.67 -26.24 9.16
CA ASP A 6 -6.94 -25.88 7.75
C ASP A 6 -8.13 -24.93 7.58
N SER A 7 -8.41 -24.06 8.57
CA SER A 7 -9.53 -23.09 8.48
C SER A 7 -9.10 -21.67 8.05
N LYS A 8 -7.96 -21.50 7.37
CA LYS A 8 -7.66 -20.23 6.70
C LYS A 8 -8.14 -20.29 5.25
N ILE A 9 -9.38 -19.85 5.02
CA ILE A 9 -9.95 -19.76 3.65
C ILE A 9 -9.29 -18.59 2.88
N ILE A 10 -8.82 -17.56 3.58
CA ILE A 10 -8.13 -16.37 3.02
C ILE A 10 -7.03 -15.93 4.01
N GLU A 11 -5.86 -15.55 3.50
CA GLU A 11 -4.74 -15.02 4.27
C GLU A 11 -4.26 -13.70 3.67
N ILE A 12 -4.06 -12.67 4.52
CA ILE A 12 -3.40 -11.42 4.13
C ILE A 12 -1.91 -11.73 3.92
N VAL A 13 -1.46 -11.65 2.68
CA VAL A 13 -0.05 -11.91 2.32
C VAL A 13 0.84 -10.70 2.66
N HIS A 14 0.33 -9.49 2.45
CA HIS A 14 1.01 -8.23 2.77
C HIS A 14 0.04 -7.27 3.47
N SER A 15 0.35 -6.86 4.69
CA SER A 15 -0.48 -5.97 5.51
C SER A 15 -0.43 -4.50 5.06
N VAL A 16 0.57 -4.14 4.27
CA VAL A 16 0.78 -2.83 3.68
C VAL A 16 1.17 -3.03 2.22
N CYS A 17 0.52 -2.32 1.30
CA CYS A 17 0.79 -2.37 -0.13
C CYS A 17 0.72 -0.95 -0.70
N CYS A 18 1.66 -0.58 -1.59
CA CYS A 18 1.58 0.68 -2.32
C CYS A 18 1.72 0.42 -3.83
N GLY A 19 0.69 0.79 -4.60
CA GLY A 19 0.71 0.76 -6.05
C GLY A 19 1.14 2.11 -6.62
N LEU A 20 2.04 2.10 -7.60
CA LEU A 20 2.45 3.29 -8.35
C LEU A 20 2.01 3.15 -9.81
N ASP A 21 1.23 4.10 -10.29
CA ASP A 21 0.88 4.25 -11.71
C ASP A 21 1.58 5.48 -12.29
N ILE A 22 2.37 5.29 -13.34
CA ILE A 22 3.21 6.35 -13.91
C ILE A 22 2.66 6.68 -15.29
N HIS A 23 2.17 7.90 -15.45
CA HIS A 23 1.62 8.40 -16.71
C HIS A 23 2.26 9.73 -17.09
N LYS A 24 3.26 9.66 -17.98
CA LYS A 24 3.98 10.82 -18.53
C LYS A 24 4.61 11.69 -17.43
N GLU A 25 4.09 12.89 -17.18
CA GLU A 25 4.58 13.83 -16.17
C GLU A 25 4.05 13.58 -14.75
N SER A 26 3.16 12.59 -14.56
CA SER A 26 2.48 12.34 -13.29
C SER A 26 2.69 10.91 -12.79
N ILE A 27 2.78 10.76 -11.47
CA ILE A 27 2.79 9.49 -10.74
C ILE A 27 1.62 9.50 -9.76
N SER A 28 0.74 8.50 -9.83
CA SER A 28 -0.29 8.26 -8.81
C SER A 28 0.19 7.16 -7.86
N ALA A 29 0.28 7.47 -6.58
CA ALA A 29 0.59 6.50 -5.53
C ALA A 29 -0.66 6.17 -4.72
N CYS A 30 -0.96 4.88 -4.58
CA CYS A 30 -2.09 4.37 -3.82
C CYS A 30 -1.55 3.45 -2.71
N LEU A 31 -1.57 3.91 -1.47
CA LEU A 31 -1.18 3.15 -0.28
C LEU A 31 -2.43 2.52 0.35
N ILE A 32 -2.38 1.21 0.58
CA ILE A 32 -3.41 0.42 1.23
C ILE A 32 -2.77 -0.29 2.42
N PHE A 33 -3.38 -0.16 3.60
CA PHE A 33 -2.92 -0.83 4.82
C PHE A 33 -4.07 -1.10 5.77
N PHE A 34 -3.82 -1.94 6.78
CA PHE A 34 -4.76 -2.17 7.87
C PHE A 34 -4.22 -1.56 9.17
N ASP A 35 -5.08 -0.88 9.91
CA ASP A 35 -4.73 -0.37 11.24
C ASP A 35 -4.72 -1.49 12.31
N ASP A 36 -4.39 -1.12 13.55
CA ASP A 36 -4.35 -2.04 14.69
C ASP A 36 -5.71 -2.67 15.05
N GLN A 37 -6.81 -2.11 14.56
CA GLN A 37 -8.17 -2.64 14.68
C GLN A 37 -8.58 -3.49 13.47
N GLY A 38 -7.68 -3.69 12.50
CA GLY A 38 -7.96 -4.42 11.28
C GLY A 38 -8.87 -3.67 10.31
N ARG A 39 -8.97 -2.34 10.43
CA ARG A 39 -9.71 -1.51 9.46
C ARG A 39 -8.80 -1.15 8.30
N GLU A 40 -9.33 -1.28 7.09
CA GLU A 40 -8.64 -0.88 5.87
C GLU A 40 -8.55 0.64 5.76
N HIS A 41 -7.37 1.13 5.38
CA HIS A 41 -7.09 2.52 5.04
C HIS A 41 -6.54 2.59 3.63
N ILE A 42 -6.97 3.61 2.89
CA ILE A 42 -6.55 3.88 1.52
C ILE A 42 -6.17 5.35 1.41
N GLU A 43 -4.92 5.60 1.01
CA GLU A 43 -4.41 6.94 0.74
C GLU A 43 -3.96 7.03 -0.72
N VAL A 44 -4.43 8.07 -1.43
CA VAL A 44 -4.06 8.32 -2.82
C VAL A 44 -3.44 9.70 -2.93
N GLN A 45 -2.22 9.76 -3.46
CA GLN A 45 -1.49 11.01 -3.67
C GLN A 45 -0.81 11.02 -5.03
N ALA A 46 -0.83 12.20 -5.69
CA ALA A 46 -0.16 12.43 -6.96
C ALA A 46 1.18 13.15 -6.77
N PHE A 47 2.15 12.80 -7.61
CA PHE A 47 3.51 13.35 -7.65
C PHE A 47 3.93 13.63 -9.09
N GLY A 48 4.97 14.43 -9.27
CA GLY A 48 5.65 14.57 -10.56
C GLY A 48 6.64 13.43 -10.83
N THR A 49 7.21 13.42 -12.04
CA THR A 49 8.24 12.45 -12.46
C THR A 49 9.67 12.96 -12.39
N LEU A 50 9.88 14.18 -11.90
CA LEU A 50 11.23 14.68 -11.66
C LEU A 50 11.82 14.01 -10.41
N THR A 51 13.15 13.92 -10.35
CA THR A 51 13.85 13.24 -9.24
C THR A 51 13.45 13.78 -7.87
N GLY A 52 13.21 15.09 -7.74
CA GLY A 52 12.72 15.69 -6.49
C GLY A 52 11.36 15.15 -6.07
N ASP A 53 10.42 15.05 -7.02
CA ASP A 53 9.07 14.53 -6.76
C ASP A 53 9.09 13.04 -6.44
N ILE A 54 9.93 12.25 -7.11
CA ILE A 54 10.12 10.83 -6.82
C ILE A 54 10.68 10.63 -5.41
N ILE A 55 11.62 11.49 -4.98
CA ILE A 55 12.15 11.46 -3.62
C ILE A 55 11.04 11.79 -2.61
N MET A 56 10.12 12.70 -2.93
CA MET A 56 8.98 13.02 -2.06
C MET A 56 8.08 11.82 -1.79
N ILE A 57 7.91 10.89 -2.75
CA ILE A 57 7.16 9.64 -2.52
C ILE A 57 7.68 8.89 -1.29
N ARG A 58 9.01 8.82 -1.11
CA ARG A 58 9.60 8.14 0.06
C ARG A 58 9.27 8.81 1.39
N TYR A 59 9.06 10.13 1.38
CA TYR A 59 8.80 10.90 2.58
C TYR A 59 7.31 11.08 2.88
N SER A 60 6.45 10.88 1.88
CA SER A 60 4.99 11.04 2.03
C SER A 60 4.32 9.91 2.81
N PHE A 61 4.94 8.74 2.92
CA PHE A 61 4.35 7.55 3.56
C PHE A 61 5.18 7.02 4.74
N ILE A 62 5.88 7.89 5.48
CA ILE A 62 6.79 7.48 6.57
C ILE A 62 6.05 6.78 7.74
N THR A 63 4.72 6.88 7.81
CA THR A 63 3.89 6.13 8.76
C THR A 63 2.50 5.82 8.16
N PRO A 64 2.22 4.59 7.72
CA PRO A 64 0.89 4.00 7.81
C PRO A 64 0.58 3.56 9.25
#